data_AF-A0A0E0HEJ1-F1
#
_entry.id   AF-A0A0E0HEJ1-F1
#
_cell.length_a   1.000
_cell.length_b   1.000
_cell.length_c   1.000
_cell.angle_alpha   90.00
_cell.angle_beta   90.00
_cell.angle_gamma   90.00
#
_symmetry.space_group_name_H-M   'P 1'
#
loop_
_entity.id
_entity.type
_entity.pdbx_description
1 polymer ?
#
loop_
_entity_poly.entity_id
_entity_poly.type
_entity_poly.pdbx_seq_one_letter_code
_entity_poly.pdbx_strand_id
1 'polypeptide(L)'
;MDSSRPRRDPIKSRRRPDWREELRSNCLKRIKEERVQFLWKKRIDGPLPASDMIKVESAVRDIISDELQKLKQHGDGKADQEADMIWEYQGPQTAKPVETESEDILLEMERLLYEDMRDEAIQIEVEALDEEDEYLAQAFLEHMQLTDKEINLEFLRERLANVHMDHLDRGCKSAPKFCLQTMFELTALYIQCEECNTFDVVI
;
A
#
# COMPACT_ATOMS: atom_id res chain seq x y z
N MET A 1 -65.90 36.25 -7.00
CA MET A 1 -65.44 36.55 -5.63
C MET A 1 -65.03 35.22 -5.01
N ASP A 2 -64.06 34.52 -5.59
CA ASP A 2 -62.61 34.71 -5.47
C ASP A 2 -62.10 34.61 -4.03
N SER A 3 -61.42 33.51 -3.75
CA SER A 3 -60.17 33.55 -2.98
C SER A 3 -59.44 32.23 -3.22
N SER A 4 -58.73 32.17 -4.35
CA SER A 4 -57.65 31.22 -4.58
C SER A 4 -56.59 31.41 -3.49
N ARG A 5 -56.71 30.72 -2.35
CA ARG A 5 -55.67 30.72 -1.31
C ARG A 5 -54.42 30.06 -1.90
N PRO A 6 -53.27 30.74 -1.93
CA PRO A 6 -52.04 30.15 -2.44
C PRO A 6 -51.65 28.98 -1.53
N ARG A 7 -51.51 27.79 -2.11
CA ARG A 7 -50.90 26.64 -1.43
C ARG A 7 -49.50 27.07 -0.99
N ARG A 8 -49.21 26.95 0.31
CA ARG A 8 -47.83 27.07 0.79
C ARG A 8 -47.06 25.86 0.31
N ASP A 9 -46.09 26.09 -0.57
CA ASP A 9 -45.14 25.06 -0.95
C ASP A 9 -44.35 24.61 0.30
N PRO A 10 -44.11 23.30 0.48
CA PRO A 10 -43.29 22.80 1.56
C PRO A 10 -41.91 23.45 1.53
N ILE A 11 -41.39 23.92 2.68
CA ILE A 11 -40.05 24.52 2.79
C ILE A 11 -38.95 23.61 2.21
N LYS A 12 -39.19 22.29 2.19
CA LYS A 12 -38.29 21.27 1.59
C LYS A 12 -38.16 21.38 0.06
N SER A 13 -39.02 22.12 -0.65
CA SER A 13 -38.90 22.34 -2.11
C SER A 13 -37.92 23.46 -2.48
N ARG A 14 -37.55 24.31 -1.53
CA ARG A 14 -36.41 25.22 -1.71
C ARG A 14 -35.13 24.39 -1.54
N ARG A 15 -34.72 23.69 -2.60
CA ARG A 15 -33.32 23.26 -2.69
C ARG A 15 -32.49 24.53 -2.51
N ARG A 16 -31.83 24.63 -1.36
CA ARG A 16 -30.74 25.58 -1.17
C ARG A 16 -29.80 25.35 -2.36
N PRO A 17 -29.43 26.40 -3.12
CA PRO A 17 -28.45 26.24 -4.18
C PRO A 17 -27.26 25.48 -3.61
N ASP A 18 -26.88 24.35 -4.23
CA ASP A 18 -25.75 23.58 -3.73
C ASP A 18 -24.50 24.41 -4.02
N TRP A 19 -24.11 25.21 -3.03
CA TRP A 19 -22.93 26.07 -3.09
C TRP A 19 -21.67 25.27 -3.46
N ARG A 20 -21.67 23.94 -3.24
CA ARG A 20 -20.59 23.04 -3.67
C ARG A 20 -20.59 22.85 -5.17
N GLU A 21 -21.76 22.71 -5.80
CA GLU A 21 -21.89 22.64 -7.26
C GLU A 21 -21.50 23.98 -7.91
N GLU A 22 -21.89 25.10 -7.29
CA GLU A 22 -21.52 26.44 -7.75
C GLU A 22 -20.00 26.69 -7.64
N LEU A 23 -19.39 26.35 -6.50
CA LEU A 23 -17.94 26.41 -6.30
C LEU A 23 -17.20 25.56 -7.33
N ARG A 24 -17.65 24.31 -7.55
CA ARG A 24 -17.05 23.40 -8.54
C ARG A 24 -17.16 23.98 -9.95
N SER A 25 -18.32 24.49 -10.33
CA SER A 25 -18.55 25.09 -11.65
C SER A 25 -17.63 26.29 -11.89
N ASN A 26 -17.53 27.19 -10.92
CA ASN A 26 -16.72 28.41 -11.02
C ASN A 26 -15.22 28.10 -11.08
N CYS A 27 -14.73 27.21 -10.22
CA CYS A 27 -13.34 26.77 -10.25
C CYS A 27 -13.00 26.11 -11.60
N LEU A 28 -13.84 25.19 -12.09
CA LEU A 28 -13.63 24.52 -13.37
C LEU A 28 -13.63 25.50 -14.55
N LYS A 29 -14.48 26.54 -14.50
CA LYS A 29 -14.51 27.59 -15.52
C LYS A 29 -13.19 28.37 -15.53
N ARG A 30 -12.72 28.86 -14.37
CA ARG A 30 -11.44 29.58 -14.27
C ARG A 30 -10.25 28.73 -14.69
N ILE A 31 -10.18 27.48 -14.25
CA ILE A 31 -9.12 26.54 -14.65
C ILE A 31 -9.10 26.36 -16.18
N LYS A 32 -10.27 26.25 -16.82
CA LYS A 32 -10.35 26.13 -18.28
C LYS A 32 -9.88 27.40 -18.99
N GLU A 33 -10.27 28.58 -18.51
CA GLU A 33 -9.84 29.87 -19.05
C GLU A 33 -8.32 30.05 -18.92
N GLU A 34 -7.75 29.78 -17.74
CA GLU A 34 -6.31 29.87 -17.50
C GLU A 34 -5.53 28.82 -18.28
N ARG A 35 -6.05 27.59 -18.41
CA ARG A 35 -5.45 26.57 -19.28
C ARG A 35 -5.40 27.03 -20.73
N VAL A 36 -6.46 27.66 -21.25
CA VAL A 36 -6.47 28.19 -22.61
C VAL A 36 -5.41 29.30 -22.76
N GLN A 37 -5.33 30.23 -21.81
CA GLN A 37 -4.30 31.27 -21.80
C GLN A 37 -2.88 30.70 -21.71
N PHE A 38 -2.67 29.71 -20.86
CA PHE A 38 -1.39 29.03 -20.68
C PHE A 38 -0.97 28.27 -21.95
N LEU A 39 -1.89 27.52 -22.57
CA LEU A 39 -1.63 26.82 -23.82
C LEU A 39 -1.35 27.79 -24.98
N TRP A 40 -1.99 28.96 -25.00
CA TRP A 40 -1.66 30.03 -25.93
C TRP A 40 -0.24 30.55 -25.72
N LYS A 41 0.14 30.85 -24.48
CA LYS A 41 1.49 31.31 -24.13
C LYS A 41 2.57 30.27 -24.46
N LYS A 42 2.31 29.00 -24.17
CA LYS A 42 3.16 27.86 -24.55
C LYS A 42 3.43 27.72 -26.04
N ARG A 43 2.42 28.02 -26.86
CA ARG A 43 2.56 27.99 -28.32
C ARG A 43 3.51 29.08 -28.83
N ILE A 44 3.66 30.17 -28.07
CA ILE A 44 4.58 31.27 -28.39
C ILE A 44 5.97 31.03 -27.78
N ASP A 45 6.03 30.57 -26.52
CA ASP A 45 7.26 30.57 -25.72
C ASP A 45 8.00 29.21 -25.64
N GLY A 46 7.39 28.10 -26.10
CA GLY A 46 8.00 26.76 -26.09
C GLY A 46 7.81 25.92 -24.80
N PRO A 47 8.43 24.72 -24.70
CA PRO A 47 8.26 23.80 -23.57
C PRO A 47 8.81 24.37 -22.24
N LEU A 48 8.20 24.01 -21.10
CA LEU A 48 8.55 24.56 -19.78
C LEU A 48 9.29 23.54 -18.90
N PRO A 49 10.15 24.01 -17.98
CA PRO A 49 10.83 23.19 -16.98
C PRO A 49 9.92 22.69 -15.84
N ALA A 50 10.40 21.71 -15.07
CA ALA A 50 9.68 21.05 -13.98
C ALA A 50 9.21 21.99 -12.83
N SER A 51 9.88 23.15 -12.65
CA SER A 51 9.44 24.21 -11.70
C SER A 51 8.00 24.65 -11.93
N ASP A 52 7.49 24.50 -13.15
CA ASP A 52 6.15 24.98 -13.50
C ASP A 52 5.03 24.05 -13.03
N MET A 53 5.29 22.77 -12.71
CA MET A 53 4.26 21.92 -12.08
C MET A 53 3.91 22.37 -10.66
N ILE A 54 4.91 22.80 -9.89
CA ILE A 54 4.69 23.37 -8.54
C ILE A 54 3.86 24.66 -8.64
N LYS A 55 4.10 25.47 -9.68
CA LYS A 55 3.31 26.69 -9.93
C LYS A 55 1.87 26.39 -10.36
N VAL A 56 1.64 25.29 -11.07
CA VAL A 56 0.27 24.86 -11.43
C VAL A 56 -0.51 24.45 -10.18
N GLU A 57 0.11 23.72 -9.26
CA GLU A 57 -0.55 23.32 -8.02
C GLU A 57 -0.90 24.52 -7.13
N SER A 58 0.04 25.48 -6.97
CA SER A 58 -0.23 26.71 -6.23
C SER A 58 -1.35 27.53 -6.89
N ALA A 59 -1.33 27.67 -8.22
CA ALA A 59 -2.36 28.41 -8.94
C ALA A 59 -3.76 27.79 -8.78
N VAL A 60 -3.88 26.46 -8.80
CA VAL A 60 -5.17 25.78 -8.55
C VAL A 60 -5.64 26.03 -7.12
N ARG A 61 -4.74 26.01 -6.14
CA ARG A 61 -5.07 26.30 -4.73
C ARG A 61 -5.56 27.74 -4.56
N ASP A 62 -4.93 28.69 -5.25
CA ASP A 62 -5.30 30.11 -5.22
C ASP A 62 -6.69 30.32 -5.86
N ILE A 63 -6.97 29.70 -7.01
CA ILE A 63 -8.29 29.74 -7.66
C ILE A 63 -9.39 29.23 -6.71
N ILE A 64 -9.16 28.10 -6.05
CA ILE A 64 -10.15 27.54 -5.11
C ILE A 64 -10.40 28.49 -3.94
N SER A 65 -9.32 29.09 -3.42
CA SER A 65 -9.39 30.02 -2.29
C SER A 65 -10.16 31.30 -2.67
N ASP A 66 -9.87 31.86 -3.84
CA ASP A 66 -10.56 33.03 -4.37
C ASP A 66 -12.06 32.77 -4.59
N GLU A 67 -12.42 31.67 -5.26
CA GLU A 67 -13.83 31.36 -5.55
C GLU A 67 -14.61 31.04 -4.28
N LEU A 68 -13.98 30.39 -3.31
CA LEU A 68 -14.55 30.17 -1.99
C LEU A 68 -14.80 31.49 -1.25
N GLN A 69 -13.86 32.44 -1.35
CA GLN A 69 -14.01 33.75 -0.71
C GLN A 69 -15.10 34.59 -1.35
N LYS A 70 -15.26 34.53 -2.68
CA LYS A 70 -16.38 35.19 -3.40
C LYS A 70 -17.73 34.62 -2.99
N LEU A 71 -17.83 33.30 -2.82
CA LEU A 71 -19.04 32.64 -2.33
C LEU A 71 -19.38 33.05 -0.88
N LYS A 72 -18.37 33.19 -0.02
CA LYS A 72 -18.56 33.72 1.35
C LYS A 72 -19.07 35.16 1.34
N GLN A 73 -18.53 36.02 0.47
CA GLN A 73 -18.95 37.42 0.35
C GLN A 73 -20.37 37.57 -0.20
N HIS A 74 -20.82 36.66 -1.07
CA HIS A 74 -22.19 36.62 -1.58
C HIS A 74 -23.22 36.09 -0.56
N GLY A 75 -22.76 35.46 0.52
CA GLY A 75 -23.60 34.90 1.58
C GLY A 75 -23.87 35.83 2.76
N ASP A 76 -23.40 37.09 2.75
CA ASP A 76 -23.43 37.91 3.95
C ASP A 76 -24.77 38.64 4.16
N GLY A 77 -25.52 38.09 5.11
CA GLY A 77 -26.69 38.70 5.71
C GLY A 77 -27.06 37.96 6.99
N LYS A 78 -26.15 37.96 7.98
CA LYS A 78 -26.30 37.42 9.36
C LYS A 78 -26.38 35.89 9.46
N ALA A 79 -25.23 35.23 9.66
CA ALA A 79 -25.20 33.88 10.22
C ALA A 79 -23.92 33.55 11.01
N ASP A 80 -23.09 34.54 11.37
CA ASP A 80 -21.78 34.29 11.97
C ASP A 80 -21.79 34.15 13.50
N GLN A 81 -22.96 33.97 14.11
CA GLN A 81 -23.08 33.56 15.51
C GLN A 81 -23.85 32.25 15.70
N GLU A 82 -24.64 31.80 14.72
CA GLU A 82 -25.54 30.66 14.92
C GLU A 82 -24.95 29.34 14.41
N ALA A 83 -23.98 29.36 13.49
CA ALA A 83 -23.40 28.14 12.92
C ALA A 83 -22.46 27.38 13.88
N ASP A 84 -21.94 28.05 14.91
CA ASP A 84 -21.04 27.45 15.91
C ASP A 84 -21.78 26.98 17.18
N MET A 85 -23.09 27.23 17.29
CA MET A 85 -23.94 26.87 18.44
C MET A 85 -24.89 25.69 18.17
N ILE A 86 -24.70 24.93 17.08
CA ILE A 86 -25.60 23.83 16.68
C ILE A 86 -25.21 22.47 17.31
N TRP A 87 -24.19 22.43 18.20
CA TRP A 87 -23.78 21.19 18.88
C TRP A 87 -23.85 21.23 20.41
N GLU A 88 -24.50 22.23 21.02
CA GLU A 88 -24.79 22.17 22.46
C GLU A 88 -26.05 21.32 22.70
N TYR A 89 -25.85 20.01 22.90
CA TYR A 89 -26.89 19.10 23.36
C TYR A 89 -27.28 19.46 24.80
N GLN A 90 -28.31 20.30 24.95
CA GLN A 90 -28.93 20.60 26.24
C GLN A 90 -29.98 19.53 26.57
N GLY A 91 -29.52 18.32 26.90
CA GLY A 91 -30.36 17.28 27.48
C GLY A 91 -30.73 17.58 28.95
N PRO A 92 -31.83 17.01 29.50
CA PRO A 92 -32.19 17.18 30.90
C PRO A 92 -31.03 16.77 31.82
N GLN A 93 -30.59 17.71 32.68
CA GLN A 93 -29.50 17.55 33.65
C GLN A 93 -29.91 16.64 34.82
N THR A 94 -30.24 15.36 34.58
CA THR A 94 -30.39 14.37 35.66
C THR A 94 -30.18 12.94 35.14
N ALA A 95 -28.92 12.55 34.93
CA ALA A 95 -28.38 11.22 35.25
C ALA A 95 -26.91 11.11 34.83
N LYS A 96 -26.00 10.92 35.78
CA LYS A 96 -24.74 10.17 35.59
C LYS A 96 -24.78 9.01 36.59
N PRO A 97 -24.30 7.79 36.28
CA PRO A 97 -23.34 7.41 35.23
C PRO A 97 -23.80 6.19 34.39
N VAL A 98 -24.02 6.37 33.08
CA VAL A 98 -24.13 5.24 32.09
C VAL A 98 -23.35 5.54 30.81
N GLU A 99 -22.66 6.69 30.73
CA GLU A 99 -21.89 7.08 29.55
C GLU A 99 -20.50 6.41 29.53
N THR A 100 -19.85 6.28 30.70
CA THR A 100 -18.51 5.68 30.81
C THR A 100 -18.50 4.20 30.39
N GLU A 101 -19.47 3.40 30.84
CA GLU A 101 -19.56 1.99 30.46
C GLU A 101 -19.86 1.82 28.95
N SER A 102 -20.62 2.74 28.35
CA SER A 102 -20.88 2.71 26.91
C SER A 102 -19.67 3.10 26.06
N GLU A 103 -18.85 4.03 26.54
CA GLU A 103 -17.57 4.42 25.93
C GLU A 103 -16.55 3.28 26.04
N ASP A 104 -16.44 2.68 27.23
CA ASP A 104 -15.56 1.54 27.49
C ASP A 104 -15.89 0.35 26.58
N ILE A 105 -17.18 0.04 26.39
CA ILE A 105 -17.62 -1.02 25.47
C ILE A 105 -17.25 -0.70 24.01
N LEU A 106 -17.39 0.56 23.58
CA LEU A 106 -17.04 0.96 22.21
C LEU A 106 -15.53 0.85 21.96
N LEU A 107 -14.72 1.30 22.93
CA LEU A 107 -13.25 1.18 22.89
C LEU A 107 -12.79 -0.29 22.93
N GLU A 108 -13.51 -1.13 23.67
CA GLU A 108 -13.30 -2.58 23.71
C GLU A 108 -13.55 -3.24 22.36
N MET A 109 -14.68 -2.92 21.72
CA MET A 109 -15.04 -3.42 20.40
C MET A 109 -14.05 -2.96 19.32
N GLU A 110 -13.63 -1.69 19.38
CA GLU A 110 -12.61 -1.16 18.47
C GLU A 110 -11.29 -1.91 18.62
N ARG A 111 -10.85 -2.15 19.85
CA ARG A 111 -9.61 -2.91 20.09
C ARG A 111 -9.69 -4.31 19.53
N LEU A 112 -10.76 -5.04 19.80
CA LEU A 112 -10.96 -6.40 19.30
C LEU A 112 -10.95 -6.44 17.77
N LEU A 113 -11.61 -5.48 17.11
CA LEU A 113 -11.59 -5.38 15.65
C LEU A 113 -10.17 -5.19 15.10
N TYR A 114 -9.35 -4.35 15.73
CA TYR A 114 -7.96 -4.19 15.31
C TYR A 114 -7.07 -5.37 15.67
N GLU A 115 -7.39 -6.13 16.73
CA GLU A 115 -6.73 -7.40 17.04
C GLU A 115 -7.04 -8.43 15.95
N ASP A 116 -8.31 -8.64 15.63
CA ASP A 116 -8.75 -9.58 14.59
C ASP A 116 -8.10 -9.26 13.23
N MET A 117 -8.11 -7.99 12.80
CA MET A 117 -7.47 -7.60 11.54
C MET A 117 -5.95 -7.80 11.54
N ARG A 118 -5.28 -7.66 12.69
CA ARG A 118 -3.84 -7.93 12.80
C ARG A 118 -3.56 -9.43 12.74
N ASP A 119 -4.36 -10.22 13.44
CA ASP A 119 -4.21 -11.67 13.48
C ASP A 119 -4.49 -12.29 12.10
N GLU A 120 -5.51 -11.79 11.38
CA GLU A 120 -5.77 -12.15 9.98
C GLU A 120 -4.59 -11.79 9.07
N ALA A 121 -3.98 -10.61 9.24
CA ALA A 121 -2.82 -10.21 8.45
C ALA A 121 -1.60 -11.11 8.72
N ILE A 122 -1.36 -11.45 9.99
CA ILE A 122 -0.30 -12.38 10.38
C ILE A 122 -0.58 -13.77 9.79
N GLN A 123 -1.82 -14.24 9.85
CA GLN A 123 -2.18 -15.54 9.31
C GLN A 123 -1.93 -15.62 7.79
N ILE A 124 -2.33 -14.59 7.04
CA ILE A 124 -2.05 -14.52 5.60
C ILE A 124 -0.54 -14.53 5.32
N GLU A 125 0.24 -13.81 6.11
CA GLU A 125 1.70 -13.77 5.95
C GLU A 125 2.34 -15.12 6.27
N VAL A 126 1.88 -15.81 7.32
CA VAL A 126 2.34 -17.17 7.66
C VAL A 126 1.97 -18.17 6.55
N GLU A 127 0.73 -18.13 6.05
CA GLU A 127 0.28 -18.99 4.95
C GLU A 127 1.12 -18.76 3.68
N ALA A 128 1.45 -17.51 3.35
CA ALA A 128 2.33 -17.19 2.22
C ALA A 128 3.75 -17.74 2.41
N LEU A 129 4.30 -17.67 3.63
CA LEU A 129 5.62 -18.24 3.94
C LEU A 129 5.61 -19.77 3.85
N ASP A 130 4.53 -20.43 4.28
CA ASP A 130 4.37 -21.88 4.16
C ASP A 130 4.30 -22.31 2.68
N GLU A 131 3.58 -21.57 1.83
CA GLU A 131 3.55 -21.78 0.38
C GLU A 131 4.94 -21.62 -0.27
N GLU A 132 5.71 -20.63 0.18
CA GLU A 132 7.09 -20.43 -0.28
C GLU A 132 8.00 -21.59 0.13
N ASP A 133 7.90 -22.09 1.37
CA ASP A 133 8.68 -23.23 1.85
C ASP A 133 8.34 -24.51 1.08
N GLU A 134 7.05 -24.77 0.80
CA GLU A 134 6.62 -25.91 -0.01
C GLU A 134 7.15 -25.81 -1.46
N TYR A 135 7.11 -24.62 -2.06
CA TYR A 135 7.71 -24.37 -3.37
C TYR A 135 9.22 -24.60 -3.36
N LEU A 136 9.94 -24.12 -2.34
CA LEU A 136 11.37 -24.32 -2.20
C LEU A 136 11.73 -25.79 -2.01
N ALA A 137 10.96 -26.52 -1.18
CA ALA A 137 11.13 -27.95 -0.99
C ALA A 137 10.92 -28.72 -2.30
N GLN A 138 9.88 -28.39 -3.06
CA GLN A 138 9.63 -29.00 -4.36
C GLN A 138 10.75 -28.67 -5.37
N ALA A 139 11.15 -27.39 -5.48
CA ALA A 139 12.22 -26.97 -6.37
C ALA A 139 13.54 -27.64 -6.01
N PHE A 140 13.84 -27.80 -4.71
CA PHE A 140 15.01 -28.52 -4.24
C PHE A 140 14.97 -29.99 -4.65
N LEU A 141 13.83 -30.66 -4.50
CA LEU A 141 13.65 -32.06 -4.94
C LEU A 141 13.82 -32.20 -6.46
N GLU A 142 13.27 -31.28 -7.24
CA GLU A 142 13.41 -31.26 -8.70
C GLU A 142 14.86 -31.02 -9.14
N HIS A 143 15.53 -30.03 -8.53
CA HIS A 143 16.92 -29.69 -8.87
C HIS A 143 17.93 -30.72 -8.38
N MET A 144 17.66 -31.36 -7.23
CA MET A 144 18.47 -32.46 -6.71
C MET A 144 18.08 -33.82 -7.33
N GLN A 145 17.09 -33.87 -8.22
CA GLN A 145 16.58 -35.09 -8.86
C GLN A 145 16.29 -36.22 -7.85
N LEU A 146 15.84 -35.87 -6.63
CA LEU A 146 15.60 -36.81 -5.54
C LEU A 146 14.22 -37.48 -5.63
N THR A 147 13.76 -37.80 -6.84
CA THR A 147 12.59 -38.68 -7.00
C THR A 147 12.98 -40.08 -6.55
N ASP A 148 12.31 -40.58 -5.50
CA ASP A 148 12.49 -41.87 -4.85
C ASP A 148 12.90 -43.01 -5.82
N LYS A 149 14.20 -43.31 -5.87
CA LYS A 149 14.80 -44.64 -5.62
C LYS A 149 16.24 -44.81 -6.09
N GLU A 150 16.81 -43.89 -6.85
CA GLU A 150 18.20 -44.01 -7.29
C GLU A 150 18.75 -42.61 -7.52
N ILE A 151 19.79 -42.22 -6.77
CA ILE A 151 20.66 -41.13 -7.20
C ILE A 151 21.10 -41.52 -8.61
N ASN A 152 20.63 -40.79 -9.62
CA ASN A 152 20.94 -41.12 -11.00
C ASN A 152 22.47 -41.12 -11.14
N LEU A 153 23.06 -42.26 -11.57
CA LEU A 153 24.51 -42.38 -11.72
C LEU A 153 25.08 -41.31 -12.66
N GLU A 154 24.27 -40.82 -13.61
CA GLU A 154 24.63 -39.68 -14.46
C GLU A 154 24.74 -38.38 -13.66
N PHE A 155 23.81 -38.11 -12.76
CA PHE A 155 23.85 -36.96 -11.84
C PHE A 155 25.07 -37.03 -10.91
N LEU A 156 25.32 -38.20 -10.30
CA LEU A 156 26.49 -38.40 -9.44
C LEU A 156 27.78 -38.13 -10.22
N ARG A 157 27.87 -38.66 -11.44
CA ARG A 157 29.03 -38.49 -12.32
C ARG A 157 29.22 -37.02 -12.72
N GLU A 158 28.16 -36.32 -13.09
CA GLU A 158 28.21 -34.91 -13.45
C GLU A 158 28.64 -34.06 -12.26
N ARG A 159 28.05 -34.29 -11.08
CA ARG A 159 28.40 -33.57 -9.85
C ARG A 159 29.86 -33.78 -9.46
N LEU A 160 30.35 -35.02 -9.51
CA LEU A 160 31.76 -35.34 -9.25
C LEU A 160 32.69 -34.66 -10.25
N ALA A 161 32.33 -34.63 -11.54
CA ALA A 161 33.11 -33.96 -12.56
C ALA A 161 33.16 -32.44 -12.32
N ASN A 162 32.03 -31.82 -12.01
CA ASN A 162 31.93 -30.38 -11.75
C ASN A 162 32.78 -29.98 -10.54
N VAL A 163 32.65 -30.68 -9.40
CA VAL A 163 33.43 -30.34 -8.20
C VAL A 163 34.94 -30.60 -8.42
N HIS A 164 35.30 -31.62 -9.21
CA HIS A 164 36.69 -31.82 -9.61
C HIS A 164 37.22 -30.71 -10.52
N MET A 165 36.42 -30.21 -11.47
CA MET A 165 36.78 -29.06 -12.31
C MET A 165 36.89 -27.78 -11.48
N ASP A 166 35.97 -27.51 -10.56
CA ASP A 166 36.03 -26.35 -9.67
C ASP A 166 37.32 -26.35 -8.84
N HIS A 167 37.73 -27.52 -8.34
CA HIS A 167 39.01 -27.68 -7.66
C HIS A 167 40.21 -27.39 -8.58
N LEU A 168 40.16 -27.85 -9.83
CA LEU A 168 41.18 -27.56 -10.84
C LEU A 168 41.25 -26.06 -11.16
N ASP A 169 40.09 -25.40 -11.32
CA ASP A 169 39.96 -23.98 -11.65
C ASP A 169 40.43 -23.07 -10.51
N ARG A 170 40.34 -23.54 -9.26
CA ARG A 170 41.00 -22.91 -8.09
C ARG A 170 42.53 -23.00 -8.15
N GLY A 171 43.10 -23.71 -9.11
CA GLY A 171 44.53 -23.75 -9.42
C GLY A 171 45.28 -24.96 -8.89
N CYS A 172 44.61 -25.91 -8.23
CA CYS A 172 45.25 -27.13 -7.74
C CYS A 172 45.23 -28.23 -8.82
N LYS A 173 46.41 -28.74 -9.18
CA LYS A 173 46.56 -29.75 -10.24
C LYS A 173 46.63 -31.19 -9.73
N SER A 174 46.57 -31.37 -8.42
CA SER A 174 46.56 -32.70 -7.82
C SER A 174 45.20 -33.37 -8.00
N ALA A 175 45.21 -34.70 -7.98
CA ALA A 175 43.97 -35.47 -8.04
C ALA A 175 43.34 -35.50 -6.63
N PRO A 176 42.15 -34.91 -6.43
CA PRO A 176 41.44 -34.99 -5.17
C PRO A 176 40.85 -36.39 -4.96
N LYS A 177 40.64 -36.78 -3.70
CA LYS A 177 39.97 -38.01 -3.28
C LYS A 177 38.52 -37.71 -2.93
N PHE A 178 37.64 -38.68 -3.11
CA PHE A 178 36.25 -38.59 -2.65
C PHE A 178 36.00 -39.59 -1.53
N CYS A 179 35.33 -39.16 -0.46
CA CYS A 179 35.08 -40.01 0.70
C CYS A 179 33.68 -39.76 1.30
N LEU A 180 33.04 -40.82 1.78
CA LEU A 180 31.82 -40.70 2.58
C LEU A 180 32.23 -40.51 4.04
N GLN A 181 31.71 -39.46 4.67
CA GLN A 181 31.98 -39.17 6.05
C GLN A 181 30.72 -38.72 6.78
N THR A 182 30.54 -39.21 8.00
CA THR A 182 29.42 -38.80 8.87
C THR A 182 29.91 -37.69 9.80
N MET A 183 29.26 -36.53 9.73
CA MET A 183 29.49 -35.39 10.62
C MET A 183 28.15 -34.83 11.07
N PHE A 184 28.01 -34.50 12.35
CA PHE A 184 26.75 -34.01 12.93
C PHE A 184 25.54 -34.90 12.63
N GLU A 185 25.73 -36.23 12.70
CA GLU A 185 24.71 -37.25 12.38
C GLU A 185 24.25 -37.27 10.91
N LEU A 186 24.87 -36.48 10.03
CA LEU A 186 24.61 -36.47 8.59
C LEU A 186 25.77 -37.14 7.84
N THR A 187 25.44 -38.13 7.00
CA THR A 187 26.42 -38.79 6.13
C THR A 187 26.38 -38.15 4.76
N ALA A 188 27.52 -37.60 4.32
CA ALA A 188 27.65 -36.89 3.06
C ALA A 188 28.90 -37.37 2.31
N LEU A 189 28.92 -37.12 1.00
CA LEU A 189 30.08 -37.35 0.14
C LEU A 189 30.92 -36.08 0.11
N TYR A 190 32.22 -36.20 0.36
CA TYR A 190 33.16 -35.08 0.41
C TYR A 190 34.23 -35.22 -0.67
N ILE A 191 34.73 -34.08 -1.15
CA ILE A 191 35.99 -33.98 -1.89
C ILE A 191 37.09 -33.61 -0.91
N GLN A 192 38.23 -34.29 -0.99
CA GLN A 192 39.38 -34.09 -0.12
C GLN A 192 40.68 -34.01 -0.96
N CYS A 193 41.43 -32.92 -0.82
CA CYS A 193 42.74 -32.79 -1.42
C CYS A 193 43.80 -32.55 -0.35
N GLU A 194 44.81 -33.41 -0.27
CA GLU A 194 45.91 -33.31 0.70
C GLU A 194 46.94 -32.24 0.34
N GLU A 195 47.01 -31.80 -0.93
CA GLU A 195 47.99 -30.78 -1.35
C GLU A 195 47.50 -29.35 -1.08
N CYS A 196 46.22 -29.06 -1.32
CA CYS A 196 45.64 -27.74 -1.09
C CYS A 196 44.70 -27.69 0.13
N ASN A 197 44.58 -28.78 0.90
CA ASN A 197 43.69 -28.91 2.05
C ASN A 197 42.21 -28.61 1.74
N THR A 198 41.77 -28.81 0.50
CA THR A 198 40.34 -28.68 0.16
C THR A 198 39.57 -29.81 0.84
N PHE A 199 38.47 -29.46 1.52
CA PHE A 199 37.55 -30.38 2.14
C PHE A 199 36.12 -29.82 2.09
N ASP A 200 35.39 -30.16 1.04
CA ASP A 200 34.06 -29.59 0.72
C ASP A 200 33.02 -30.69 0.53
N VAL A 201 31.75 -30.41 0.84
CA VAL A 201 30.60 -31.30 0.57
C VAL A 201 30.31 -31.37 -0.92
N VAL A 202 30.04 -32.58 -1.42
CA VAL A 202 29.66 -32.86 -2.81
C VAL A 202 28.16 -33.16 -2.90
N ILE A 203 27.65 -34.05 -2.04
CA ILE A 203 26.26 -34.53 -1.93
C ILE A 203 25.94 -34.80 -0.46
#